data_AF-A0A031HP60-F1
#
_entry.id   AF-A0A031HP60-F1
#
_cell.length_a   1.000
_cell.length_b   1.000
_cell.length_c   1.000
_cell.angle_alpha   90.00
_cell.angle_beta   90.00
_cell.angle_gamma   90.00
#
_symmetry.space_group_name_H-M   'P 1'
#
loop_
_entity.id
_entity.type
_entity.pdbx_description
1 polymer ?
#
loop_
_entity_poly.entity_id
_entity_poly.type
_entity_poly.pdbx_seq_one_letter_code
_entity_poly.pdbx_strand_id
1 'polypeptide(L)'
;MRYALLAALLIAGPAAAQTNVPGDPYAGDPVGIVADPCPVHPKPEGAGWQMWNLHMLTRDHGQLCRYRAQNAALTEPVRVVFMGDSITDNWIGADPSLFTKGLVDRGISGQTTPQMLLRFRQDVLALHPKAVHIMAGTNDIAGNTGAATMETVQGNIETMAELAHAHGIKVILASVPPAAAFPWSPDKRPVPQIAALNGWLRGYAKAHGYTYVDYHAALADAAGGMKPGLASDGVHPTPAGYAVMRPLALAAIAKTLGQR
;
A
#
# COMPACT_ATOMS: atom_id res chain seq x y z
N MET A 1 -48.07 30.62 -40.85
CA MET A 1 -47.53 30.02 -39.61
C MET A 1 -46.04 29.80 -39.78
N ARG A 2 -45.20 30.58 -39.11
CA ARG A 2 -43.74 30.43 -39.11
C ARG A 2 -43.34 29.64 -37.86
N TYR A 3 -42.74 28.47 -38.03
CA TYR A 3 -42.13 27.73 -36.93
C TYR A 3 -40.75 28.32 -36.66
N ALA A 4 -40.56 28.88 -35.46
CA ALA A 4 -39.25 29.31 -34.98
C ALA A 4 -38.51 28.08 -34.44
N LEU A 5 -37.39 27.71 -35.06
CA LEU A 5 -36.42 26.80 -34.44
C LEU A 5 -35.76 27.53 -33.27
N LEU A 6 -36.04 27.08 -32.04
CA LEU A 6 -35.17 27.38 -30.90
C LEU A 6 -33.93 26.50 -31.00
N ALA A 7 -32.80 27.10 -31.37
CA ALA A 7 -31.50 26.46 -31.21
C ALA A 7 -31.14 26.51 -29.71
N ALA A 8 -31.09 25.34 -29.07
CA ALA A 8 -30.55 25.22 -27.72
C ALA A 8 -29.03 25.46 -27.78
N LEU A 9 -28.57 26.63 -27.32
CA LEU A 9 -27.16 26.84 -27.04
C LEU A 9 -26.79 25.98 -25.83
N LEU A 10 -26.05 24.89 -26.08
CA LEU A 10 -25.29 24.20 -25.05
C LEU A 10 -24.18 25.15 -24.59
N ILE A 11 -24.38 25.81 -23.45
CA ILE A 11 -23.31 26.57 -22.79
C ILE A 11 -22.35 25.53 -22.20
N ALA A 12 -21.30 25.19 -22.96
CA ALA A 12 -20.16 24.48 -22.42
C ALA A 12 -19.43 25.43 -21.47
N GLY A 13 -19.78 25.38 -20.17
CA GLY A 13 -18.99 26.03 -19.13
C GLY A 13 -17.58 25.44 -19.09
N PRO A 14 -16.55 26.22 -18.68
CA PRO A 14 -15.22 25.67 -18.51
C PRO A 14 -15.26 24.51 -17.53
N ALA A 15 -14.75 23.35 -17.93
CA ALA A 15 -14.61 22.21 -17.03
C ALA A 15 -13.59 22.58 -15.96
N ALA A 16 -14.06 22.90 -14.74
CA ALA A 16 -13.20 23.03 -13.58
C ALA A 16 -12.68 21.63 -13.19
N ALA A 17 -11.65 21.17 -13.90
CA ALA A 17 -11.11 19.81 -13.77
C ALA A 17 -10.02 19.69 -12.70
N GLN A 18 -9.45 20.81 -12.24
CA GLN A 18 -8.43 20.78 -11.20
C GLN A 18 -9.09 20.73 -9.83
N THR A 19 -8.77 19.69 -9.06
CA THR A 19 -9.23 19.58 -7.67
C THR A 19 -8.50 20.64 -6.84
N ASN A 20 -9.26 21.57 -6.27
CA ASN A 20 -8.74 22.54 -5.32
C ASN A 20 -9.35 22.25 -3.95
N VAL A 21 -8.51 22.14 -2.94
CA VAL A 21 -8.92 21.81 -1.56
C VAL A 21 -9.02 23.13 -0.79
N PRO A 22 -10.23 23.58 -0.40
CA PRO A 22 -10.36 24.82 0.38
C PRO A 22 -9.60 24.72 1.71
N GLY A 23 -8.78 25.74 2.00
CA GLY A 23 -7.99 25.79 3.23
C GLY A 23 -6.71 24.96 3.22
N ASP A 24 -6.35 24.35 2.09
CA ASP A 24 -5.07 23.66 1.93
C ASP A 24 -3.90 24.68 1.96
N PRO A 25 -3.02 24.63 2.99
CA PRO A 25 -1.90 25.56 3.11
C PRO A 25 -0.84 25.36 2.01
N TYR A 26 -0.90 24.24 1.29
CA TYR A 26 0.04 23.85 0.23
C TYR A 26 -0.59 23.92 -1.16
N ALA A 27 -1.70 24.65 -1.31
CA ALA A 27 -2.38 24.82 -2.60
C ALA A 27 -1.50 25.46 -3.70
N GLY A 28 -0.40 26.12 -3.32
CA GLY A 28 0.59 26.71 -4.21
C GLY A 28 1.68 25.75 -4.70
N ASP A 29 1.64 24.47 -4.30
CA ASP A 29 2.59 23.47 -4.77
C ASP A 29 2.59 23.33 -6.29
N PRO A 30 3.73 22.96 -6.91
CA PRO A 30 3.82 22.81 -8.35
C PRO A 30 2.79 21.81 -8.89
N VAL A 31 2.11 22.18 -9.98
CA VAL A 31 1.10 21.35 -10.66
C VAL A 31 1.44 21.18 -12.13
N GLY A 32 1.01 20.05 -12.72
CA GLY A 32 1.30 19.71 -14.11
C GLY A 32 2.63 18.95 -14.27
N ILE A 33 3.20 18.98 -15.47
CA ILE A 33 4.50 18.35 -15.75
C ILE A 33 5.60 19.33 -15.31
N VAL A 34 6.23 19.02 -14.18
CA VAL A 34 7.29 19.84 -13.57
C VAL A 34 8.56 19.01 -13.38
N ALA A 35 9.73 19.67 -13.32
CA ALA A 35 11.01 18.99 -13.14
C ALA A 35 11.14 18.33 -11.76
N ASP A 36 10.66 19.03 -10.73
CA ASP A 36 10.60 18.53 -9.36
C ASP A 36 9.17 18.66 -8.79
N PRO A 37 8.42 17.56 -8.70
CA PRO A 37 7.06 17.55 -8.17
C PRO A 37 7.01 17.36 -6.64
N CYS A 38 8.15 17.34 -5.94
CA CYS A 38 8.22 16.93 -4.53
C CYS A 38 8.56 18.08 -3.58
N PRO A 39 7.61 19.00 -3.31
CA PRO A 39 7.80 20.02 -2.29
C PRO A 39 7.96 19.37 -0.91
N VAL A 40 8.82 19.97 -0.09
CA VAL A 40 9.09 19.51 1.27
C VAL A 40 8.22 20.30 2.24
N HIS A 41 7.35 19.59 2.95
CA HIS A 41 6.49 20.15 3.96
C HIS A 41 6.87 19.66 5.36
N PRO A 42 6.68 20.48 6.41
CA PRO A 42 6.82 20.02 7.77
C PRO A 42 5.83 18.89 8.05
N LYS A 43 6.18 17.98 8.97
CA LYS A 43 5.29 16.91 9.40
C LYS A 43 4.02 17.55 10.01
N PRO A 44 2.81 17.14 9.61
CA PRO A 44 1.59 17.70 10.17
C PRO A 44 1.40 17.30 11.64
N GLU A 45 0.80 18.19 12.42
CA GLU A 45 0.45 17.97 13.83
C GLU A 45 -1.06 18.23 14.06
N GLY A 46 -1.65 17.48 14.99
CA GLY A 46 -3.04 17.67 15.43
C GLY A 46 -4.04 17.75 14.26
N ALA A 47 -4.82 18.83 14.20
CA ALA A 47 -5.81 19.06 13.15
C ALA A 47 -5.20 19.19 11.73
N GLY A 48 -3.90 19.50 11.63
CA GLY A 48 -3.18 19.59 10.35
C GLY A 48 -3.09 18.24 9.62
N TRP A 49 -3.22 17.12 10.32
CA TRP A 49 -3.18 15.78 9.72
C TRP A 49 -4.31 15.53 8.72
N GLN A 50 -5.51 16.04 9.00
CA GLN A 50 -6.65 15.88 8.11
C GLN A 50 -6.45 16.65 6.80
N MET A 51 -5.99 17.90 6.89
CA MET A 51 -5.70 18.72 5.70
C MET A 51 -4.53 18.17 4.90
N TRP A 52 -3.48 17.70 5.58
CA TRP A 52 -2.36 17.03 4.93
C TRP A 52 -2.81 15.77 4.18
N ASN A 53 -3.67 14.93 4.78
CA ASN A 53 -4.21 13.74 4.11
C ASN A 53 -4.97 14.11 2.84
N LEU A 54 -5.84 15.12 2.91
CA LEU A 54 -6.61 15.57 1.76
C LEU A 54 -5.72 16.19 0.68
N HIS A 55 -4.69 16.93 1.08
CA HIS A 55 -3.65 17.43 0.18
C HIS A 55 -2.95 16.27 -0.54
N MET A 56 -2.44 15.27 0.19
CA MET A 56 -1.78 14.11 -0.42
C MET A 56 -2.71 13.35 -1.37
N LEU A 57 -3.96 13.09 -0.97
CA LEU A 57 -4.94 12.39 -1.82
C LEU A 57 -5.23 13.12 -3.14
N THR A 58 -5.10 14.44 -3.17
CA THR A 58 -5.41 15.27 -4.34
C THR A 58 -4.18 15.70 -5.15
N ARG A 59 -2.99 15.76 -4.53
CA ARG A 59 -1.75 16.27 -5.15
C ARG A 59 -0.71 15.20 -5.42
N ASP A 60 -0.59 14.20 -4.55
CA ASP A 60 0.33 13.07 -4.72
C ASP A 60 -0.34 11.80 -4.19
N HIS A 61 -1.39 11.36 -4.90
CA HIS A 61 -2.27 10.27 -4.47
C HIS A 61 -1.51 8.99 -4.11
N GLY A 62 -0.46 8.67 -4.87
CA GLY A 62 0.40 7.50 -4.61
C GLY A 62 1.53 7.76 -3.62
N GLN A 63 1.69 8.99 -3.13
CA GLN A 63 2.82 9.44 -2.31
C GLN A 63 4.18 9.15 -2.95
N LEU A 64 4.30 9.38 -4.27
CA LEU A 64 5.52 9.15 -5.05
C LEU A 64 6.73 9.92 -4.47
N CYS A 65 6.50 11.04 -3.79
CA CYS A 65 7.57 11.81 -3.16
C CYS A 65 8.13 11.16 -1.89
N ARG A 66 7.40 10.27 -1.22
CA ARG A 66 7.80 9.64 0.06
C ARG A 66 9.16 8.93 -0.03
N TYR A 67 9.38 8.17 -1.10
CA TYR A 67 10.58 7.37 -1.28
C TYR A 67 11.51 7.86 -2.40
N ARG A 68 11.16 8.92 -3.13
CA ARG A 68 11.94 9.40 -4.29
C ARG A 68 13.42 9.62 -3.94
N ALA A 69 13.71 10.39 -2.89
CA ALA A 69 15.08 10.65 -2.45
C ALA A 69 15.78 9.39 -1.93
N GLN A 70 15.06 8.53 -1.19
CA GLN A 70 15.63 7.28 -0.67
C GLN A 70 15.96 6.29 -1.78
N ASN A 71 15.10 6.18 -2.81
CA ASN A 71 15.33 5.37 -4.01
C ASN A 71 16.60 5.82 -4.74
N ALA A 72 16.75 7.13 -4.95
CA ALA A 72 17.93 7.71 -5.61
C ALA A 72 19.24 7.53 -4.81
N ALA A 73 19.14 7.41 -3.49
CA ALA A 73 20.28 7.24 -2.59
C ALA A 73 20.72 5.77 -2.39
N LEU A 74 20.01 4.78 -2.97
CA LEU A 74 20.39 3.38 -2.87
C LEU A 74 21.68 3.11 -3.65
N THR A 75 22.72 2.68 -2.93
CA THR A 75 24.03 2.32 -3.52
C THR A 75 24.25 0.81 -3.62
N GLU A 76 23.60 0.04 -2.74
CA GLU A 76 23.70 -1.42 -2.71
C GLU A 76 22.63 -2.07 -3.59
N PRO A 77 22.93 -3.20 -4.26
CA PRO A 77 21.93 -3.94 -5.02
C PRO A 77 20.74 -4.36 -4.16
N VAL A 78 19.53 -4.00 -4.59
CA VAL A 78 18.30 -4.39 -3.91
C VAL A 78 18.05 -5.88 -4.12
N ARG A 79 17.94 -6.63 -3.02
CA ARG A 79 17.59 -8.05 -3.03
C ARG A 79 16.08 -8.23 -2.95
N VAL A 80 15.42 -7.56 -2.01
CA VAL A 80 13.97 -7.67 -1.82
C VAL A 80 13.38 -6.32 -1.48
N VAL A 81 12.33 -5.93 -2.18
CA VAL A 81 11.48 -4.80 -1.78
C VAL A 81 10.31 -5.32 -0.97
N PHE A 82 10.04 -4.72 0.19
CA PHE A 82 8.81 -4.93 0.95
C PHE A 82 7.81 -3.84 0.58
N MET A 83 6.86 -4.19 -0.28
CA MET A 83 5.73 -3.34 -0.67
C MET A 83 4.56 -3.54 0.30
N GLY A 84 4.02 -2.45 0.84
CA GLY A 84 2.81 -2.53 1.66
C GLY A 84 2.35 -1.21 2.26
N ASP A 85 1.57 -1.33 3.33
CA ASP A 85 0.92 -0.23 4.04
C ASP A 85 1.63 0.12 5.36
N SER A 86 0.88 0.60 6.37
CA SER A 86 1.37 0.94 7.71
C SER A 86 2.01 -0.24 8.43
N ILE A 87 1.57 -1.47 8.17
CA ILE A 87 2.18 -2.64 8.81
C ILE A 87 3.60 -2.83 8.29
N THR A 88 3.87 -2.51 7.02
CA THR A 88 5.23 -2.54 6.47
C THR A 88 6.03 -1.29 6.89
N ASP A 89 5.44 -0.09 6.80
CA ASP A 89 6.07 1.21 7.14
C ASP A 89 6.55 1.24 8.61
N ASN A 90 5.79 0.64 9.52
CA ASN A 90 6.15 0.55 10.93
C ASN A 90 7.24 -0.52 11.21
N TRP A 91 7.44 -1.48 10.30
CA TRP A 91 8.37 -2.59 10.52
C TRP A 91 9.81 -2.09 10.54
N ILE A 92 10.20 -1.15 9.67
CA ILE A 92 11.57 -0.61 9.70
C ILE A 92 11.87 0.13 11.01
N GLY A 93 10.87 0.76 11.63
CA GLY A 93 11.02 1.38 12.94
C GLY A 93 11.13 0.35 14.08
N ALA A 94 10.37 -0.73 14.00
CA ALA A 94 10.36 -1.79 15.03
C ALA A 94 11.57 -2.74 14.93
N ASP A 95 12.09 -2.97 13.73
CA ASP A 95 13.21 -3.86 13.45
C ASP A 95 14.09 -3.34 12.29
N PRO A 96 14.88 -2.27 12.53
CA PRO A 96 15.76 -1.70 11.51
C PRO A 96 16.77 -2.72 10.96
N SER A 97 17.13 -3.72 11.76
CA SER A 97 18.12 -4.74 11.38
C SER A 97 17.65 -5.63 10.22
N LEU A 98 16.33 -5.77 10.02
CA LEU A 98 15.75 -6.51 8.91
C LEU A 98 16.07 -5.87 7.56
N PHE A 99 16.01 -4.53 7.51
CA PHE A 99 16.11 -3.74 6.29
C PHE A 99 17.56 -3.34 6.01
N THR A 100 18.43 -4.35 6.09
CA THR A 100 19.85 -4.27 5.76
C THR A 100 20.16 -5.28 4.67
N LYS A 101 21.37 -5.23 4.09
CA LYS A 101 21.83 -6.22 3.09
C LYS A 101 20.87 -6.37 1.91
N GLY A 102 20.38 -5.26 1.38
CA GLY A 102 19.51 -5.20 0.20
C GLY A 102 18.03 -5.54 0.45
N LEU A 103 17.58 -5.69 1.69
CA LEU A 103 16.14 -5.67 2.00
C LEU A 103 15.73 -4.21 2.23
N VAL A 104 14.75 -3.72 1.47
CA VAL A 104 14.30 -2.31 1.57
C VAL A 104 12.82 -2.23 1.87
N ASP A 105 12.47 -1.34 2.79
CA ASP A 105 11.09 -1.03 3.16
C ASP A 105 10.50 0.00 2.20
N ARG A 106 9.36 -0.33 1.60
CA ARG A 106 8.52 0.57 0.80
C ARG A 106 7.08 0.53 1.28
N GLY A 107 6.85 0.39 2.58
CA GLY A 107 5.56 0.56 3.22
C GLY A 107 5.13 2.02 3.31
N ILE A 108 3.87 2.35 3.06
CA ILE A 108 3.38 3.70 3.31
C ILE A 108 2.08 3.64 4.11
N SER A 109 2.11 4.23 5.30
CA SER A 109 1.00 4.22 6.23
C SER A 109 -0.33 4.69 5.61
N GLY A 110 -1.38 3.90 5.82
CA GLY A 110 -2.74 4.20 5.37
C GLY A 110 -3.04 3.84 3.91
N GLN A 111 -2.05 3.47 3.09
CA GLN A 111 -2.27 3.19 1.68
C GLN A 111 -3.07 1.92 1.41
N THR A 112 -3.82 1.95 0.32
CA THR A 112 -4.59 0.84 -0.25
C THR A 112 -3.93 0.28 -1.51
N THR A 113 -4.42 -0.85 -2.02
CA THR A 113 -3.89 -1.49 -3.24
C THR A 113 -3.84 -0.59 -4.50
N PRO A 114 -4.80 0.32 -4.81
CA PRO A 114 -4.66 1.19 -5.98
C PRO A 114 -3.47 2.16 -5.87
N GLN A 115 -3.19 2.68 -4.67
CA GLN A 115 -2.03 3.55 -4.45
C GLN A 115 -0.71 2.77 -4.56
N MET A 116 -0.67 1.56 -4.01
CA MET A 116 0.49 0.66 -4.14
C MET A 116 0.77 0.31 -5.59
N LEU A 117 -0.28 0.00 -6.38
CA LEU A 117 -0.17 -0.28 -7.81
C LEU A 117 0.38 0.94 -8.56
N LEU A 118 -0.14 2.14 -8.29
CA LEU A 118 0.32 3.39 -8.92
C LEU A 118 1.82 3.58 -8.73
N ARG A 119 2.33 3.43 -7.49
CA ARG A 119 3.76 3.63 -7.18
C ARG A 119 4.64 2.42 -7.45
N PHE A 120 4.08 1.28 -7.85
CA PHE A 120 4.81 0.02 -8.02
C PHE A 120 5.99 0.16 -8.99
N ARG A 121 5.83 0.94 -10.07
CA ARG A 121 6.92 1.21 -11.01
C ARG A 121 8.10 1.89 -10.34
N GLN A 122 7.85 2.94 -9.56
CA GLN A 122 8.88 3.74 -8.92
C GLN A 122 9.55 2.98 -7.77
N ASP A 123 8.74 2.36 -6.91
CA ASP A 123 9.21 1.84 -5.63
C ASP A 123 9.59 0.35 -5.69
N VAL A 124 9.27 -0.35 -6.79
CA VAL A 124 9.65 -1.76 -6.99
C VAL A 124 10.41 -1.94 -8.29
N LEU A 125 9.78 -1.66 -9.44
CA LEU A 125 10.36 -2.04 -10.74
C LEU A 125 11.68 -1.31 -11.04
N ALA A 126 11.73 0.00 -10.78
CA ALA A 126 12.92 0.83 -11.00
C ALA A 126 14.08 0.49 -10.06
N LEU A 127 13.83 -0.28 -8.99
CA LEU A 127 14.85 -0.72 -8.05
C LEU A 127 15.49 -2.07 -8.45
N HIS A 128 14.96 -2.71 -9.51
CA HIS A 128 15.44 -3.99 -10.05
C HIS A 128 15.70 -5.08 -8.98
N PRO A 129 14.78 -5.33 -8.03
CA PRO A 129 15.02 -6.29 -6.97
C PRO A 129 14.98 -7.73 -7.48
N LYS A 130 15.60 -8.67 -6.75
CA LYS A 130 15.47 -10.10 -7.05
C LYS A 130 14.07 -10.64 -6.72
N ALA A 131 13.41 -10.06 -5.72
CA ALA A 131 12.05 -10.39 -5.35
C ALA A 131 11.29 -9.17 -4.79
N VAL A 132 9.96 -9.24 -4.80
CA VAL A 132 9.08 -8.32 -4.09
C VAL A 132 8.22 -9.10 -3.10
N HIS A 133 8.16 -8.62 -1.87
CA HIS A 133 7.23 -9.05 -0.84
C HIS A 133 6.05 -8.08 -0.80
N ILE A 134 4.85 -8.56 -1.13
CA ILE A 134 3.63 -7.75 -1.20
C ILE A 134 2.71 -8.13 -0.04
N MET A 135 2.48 -7.19 0.88
CA MET A 135 1.49 -7.28 1.96
C MET A 135 0.53 -6.11 1.84
N ALA A 136 -0.70 -6.37 1.40
CA ALA A 136 -1.67 -5.34 1.04
C ALA A 136 -3.10 -5.83 1.24
N GLY A 137 -4.03 -4.90 1.49
CA GLY A 137 -5.47 -5.17 1.58
C GLY A 137 -6.12 -4.74 2.90
N THR A 138 -5.35 -4.54 3.97
CA THR A 138 -5.88 -4.11 5.28
C THR A 138 -6.71 -2.82 5.14
N ASN A 139 -6.13 -1.81 4.49
CA ASN A 139 -6.75 -0.50 4.35
C ASN A 139 -7.85 -0.47 3.28
N ASP A 140 -7.81 -1.38 2.31
CA ASP A 140 -8.89 -1.57 1.33
C ASP A 140 -10.15 -2.07 2.05
N ILE A 141 -10.01 -3.05 2.95
CA ILE A 141 -11.08 -3.56 3.82
C ILE A 141 -11.57 -2.46 4.78
N ALA A 142 -10.66 -1.63 5.30
CA ALA A 142 -11.02 -0.48 6.13
C ALA A 142 -11.75 0.63 5.34
N GLY A 143 -11.55 0.71 4.02
CA GLY A 143 -12.17 1.70 3.14
C GLY A 143 -11.44 3.05 3.09
N ASN A 144 -10.13 3.07 3.36
CA ASN A 144 -9.35 4.31 3.49
C ASN A 144 -9.38 5.20 2.23
N THR A 145 -9.49 4.62 1.04
CA THR A 145 -9.60 5.36 -0.24
C THR A 145 -10.98 5.23 -0.88
N GLY A 146 -12.01 4.93 -0.09
CA GLY A 146 -13.38 4.74 -0.57
C GLY A 146 -13.77 3.27 -0.76
N ALA A 147 -14.88 3.05 -1.46
CA ALA A 147 -15.40 1.71 -1.71
C ALA A 147 -14.60 0.97 -2.80
N ALA A 148 -14.34 -0.31 -2.58
CA ALA A 148 -13.75 -1.22 -3.56
C ALA A 148 -14.49 -2.57 -3.47
N THR A 149 -14.58 -3.29 -4.59
CA THR A 149 -15.01 -4.70 -4.55
C THR A 149 -13.81 -5.59 -4.23
N MET A 150 -14.07 -6.82 -3.79
CA MET A 150 -13.00 -7.81 -3.58
C MET A 150 -12.22 -8.03 -4.88
N GLU A 151 -12.91 -8.08 -6.02
CA GLU A 151 -12.32 -8.25 -7.34
C GLU A 151 -11.39 -7.07 -7.71
N THR A 152 -11.75 -5.83 -7.36
CA THR A 152 -10.86 -4.68 -7.57
C THR A 152 -9.56 -4.82 -6.76
N VAL A 153 -9.65 -5.19 -5.47
CA VAL A 153 -8.48 -5.37 -4.61
C VAL A 153 -7.60 -6.51 -5.11
N GLN A 154 -8.22 -7.64 -5.48
CA GLN A 154 -7.54 -8.78 -6.08
C GLN A 154 -6.84 -8.40 -7.39
N GLY A 155 -7.54 -7.71 -8.30
CA GLY A 155 -7.00 -7.27 -9.59
C GLY A 155 -5.81 -6.32 -9.46
N ASN A 156 -5.80 -5.44 -8.45
CA ASN A 156 -4.64 -4.59 -8.18
C ASN A 156 -3.42 -5.41 -7.74
N ILE A 157 -3.62 -6.42 -6.87
CA ILE A 157 -2.54 -7.30 -6.41
C ILE A 157 -2.05 -8.20 -7.54
N GLU A 158 -2.96 -8.75 -8.35
CA GLU A 158 -2.67 -9.52 -9.56
C GLU A 158 -1.82 -8.69 -10.52
N THR A 159 -2.23 -7.46 -10.84
CA THR A 159 -1.48 -6.55 -11.71
C THR A 159 -0.07 -6.27 -11.18
N MET A 160 0.09 -6.02 -9.88
CA MET A 160 1.43 -5.86 -9.27
C MET A 160 2.29 -7.11 -9.44
N ALA A 161 1.72 -8.30 -9.24
CA ALA A 161 2.43 -9.57 -9.42
C ALA A 161 2.79 -9.85 -10.88
N GLU A 162 1.89 -9.56 -11.82
CA GLU A 162 2.12 -9.67 -13.27
C GLU A 162 3.24 -8.73 -13.74
N LEU A 163 3.22 -7.47 -13.28
CA LEU A 163 4.27 -6.50 -13.55
C LEU A 163 5.62 -6.97 -13.00
N ALA A 164 5.66 -7.48 -11.77
CA ALA A 164 6.88 -8.04 -11.20
C ALA A 164 7.39 -9.22 -12.05
N HIS A 165 6.51 -10.15 -12.41
CA HIS A 165 6.86 -11.32 -13.21
C HIS A 165 7.40 -10.92 -14.60
N ALA A 166 6.74 -9.99 -15.29
CA ALA A 166 7.16 -9.47 -16.59
C ALA A 166 8.54 -8.81 -16.55
N HIS A 167 8.94 -8.28 -15.39
CA HIS A 167 10.25 -7.68 -15.14
C HIS A 167 11.28 -8.67 -14.55
N GLY A 168 10.97 -9.97 -14.50
CA GLY A 168 11.87 -11.00 -13.95
C GLY A 168 12.03 -10.95 -12.42
N ILE A 169 11.15 -10.23 -11.73
CA ILE A 169 11.15 -10.09 -10.27
C ILE A 169 10.30 -11.22 -9.68
N LYS A 170 10.86 -11.99 -8.74
CA LYS A 170 10.11 -13.06 -8.07
C LYS A 170 9.09 -12.48 -7.10
N VAL A 171 7.94 -13.13 -6.96
CA VAL A 171 6.83 -12.64 -6.12
C VAL A 171 6.72 -13.47 -4.84
N ILE A 172 6.62 -12.75 -3.71
CA ILE A 172 6.24 -13.27 -2.40
C ILE A 172 4.94 -12.57 -2.01
N LEU A 173 3.84 -13.31 -1.94
CA LEU A 173 2.55 -12.80 -1.46
C LEU A 173 2.41 -13.09 0.03
N ALA A 174 2.18 -12.05 0.82
CA ALA A 174 1.93 -12.18 2.24
C ALA A 174 0.43 -12.17 2.53
N SER A 175 0.02 -13.00 3.48
CA SER A 175 -1.32 -12.89 4.06
C SER A 175 -1.52 -11.51 4.68
N VAL A 176 -2.71 -10.94 4.52
CA VAL A 176 -3.20 -9.83 5.33
C VAL A 176 -3.23 -10.28 6.81
N PRO A 177 -2.56 -9.56 7.73
CA PRO A 177 -2.62 -9.87 9.16
C PRO A 177 -4.06 -9.83 9.72
N PRO A 178 -4.33 -10.50 10.85
CA PRO A 178 -5.65 -10.56 11.43
C PRO A 178 -6.03 -9.20 12.03
N ALA A 179 -7.32 -8.88 12.00
CA ALA A 179 -7.89 -7.73 12.68
C ALA A 179 -9.34 -8.07 13.02
N ALA A 180 -9.72 -7.89 14.29
CA ALA A 180 -11.11 -8.08 14.72
C ALA A 180 -11.98 -6.86 14.39
N ALA A 181 -11.38 -5.67 14.44
CA ALA A 181 -11.99 -4.38 14.13
C ALA A 181 -10.90 -3.39 13.69
N PHE A 182 -11.31 -2.28 13.09
CA PHE A 182 -10.43 -1.14 12.82
C PHE A 182 -10.82 0.03 13.72
N PRO A 183 -9.96 0.48 14.65
CA PRO A 183 -10.29 1.60 15.54
C PRO A 183 -10.69 2.89 14.80
N TRP A 184 -10.11 3.14 13.62
CA TRP A 184 -10.41 4.31 12.79
C TRP A 184 -11.57 4.08 11.81
N SER A 185 -12.16 2.87 11.77
CA SER A 185 -13.26 2.51 10.88
C SER A 185 -14.17 1.46 11.55
N PRO A 186 -14.86 1.83 12.65
CA PRO A 186 -15.54 0.90 13.57
C PRO A 186 -16.73 0.15 12.95
N ASP A 187 -17.29 0.65 11.86
CA ASP A 187 -18.43 0.03 11.17
C ASP A 187 -18.03 -1.17 10.30
N LYS A 188 -16.73 -1.40 10.08
CA LYS A 188 -16.24 -2.51 9.26
C LYS A 188 -16.25 -3.83 10.03
N ARG A 189 -16.35 -4.93 9.29
CA ARG A 189 -16.34 -6.30 9.80
C ARG A 189 -15.21 -7.08 9.10
N PRO A 190 -13.96 -6.89 9.52
CA PRO A 190 -12.78 -7.30 8.74
C PRO A 190 -12.57 -8.82 8.67
N VAL A 191 -12.83 -9.56 9.74
CA VAL A 191 -12.52 -11.01 9.85
C VAL A 191 -12.93 -11.84 8.61
N PRO A 192 -14.20 -11.84 8.15
CA PRO A 192 -14.59 -12.62 6.97
C PRO A 192 -13.91 -12.15 5.67
N GLN A 193 -13.67 -10.85 5.53
CA GLN A 193 -13.03 -10.28 4.34
C GLN A 193 -11.53 -10.60 4.30
N ILE A 194 -10.84 -10.53 5.43
CA ILE A 194 -9.44 -10.96 5.59
C ILE A 194 -9.31 -12.45 5.25
N ALA A 195 -10.20 -13.29 5.79
CA ALA A 195 -10.19 -14.72 5.50
C ALA A 195 -10.39 -15.02 4.00
N ALA A 196 -11.35 -14.34 3.36
CA ALA A 196 -11.62 -14.49 1.94
C ALA A 196 -10.41 -14.05 1.08
N LEU A 197 -9.85 -12.87 1.34
CA LEU A 197 -8.70 -12.35 0.61
C LEU A 197 -7.46 -13.23 0.81
N ASN A 198 -7.20 -13.71 2.04
CA ASN A 198 -6.08 -14.63 2.31
C ASN A 198 -6.26 -15.99 1.64
N GLY A 199 -7.49 -16.50 1.56
CA GLY A 199 -7.82 -17.71 0.81
C GLY A 199 -7.49 -17.55 -0.67
N TRP A 200 -7.91 -16.42 -1.26
CA TRP A 200 -7.58 -16.09 -2.64
C TRP A 200 -6.07 -15.92 -2.85
N LEU A 201 -5.37 -15.13 -2.03
CA LEU A 201 -3.92 -14.90 -2.12
C LEU A 201 -3.13 -16.21 -2.12
N ARG A 202 -3.51 -17.16 -1.25
CA ARG A 202 -2.88 -18.49 -1.19
C ARG A 202 -3.13 -19.29 -2.46
N GLY A 203 -4.36 -19.28 -2.97
CA GLY A 203 -4.75 -19.96 -4.20
C GLY A 203 -4.02 -19.38 -5.43
N TYR A 204 -4.02 -18.06 -5.54
CA TYR A 204 -3.33 -17.33 -6.60
C TYR A 204 -1.82 -17.57 -6.57
N ALA A 205 -1.18 -17.47 -5.40
CA ALA A 205 0.24 -17.79 -5.24
C ALA A 205 0.55 -19.22 -5.72
N LYS A 206 -0.29 -20.20 -5.34
CA LYS A 206 -0.12 -21.59 -5.76
C LYS A 206 -0.25 -21.76 -7.27
N ALA A 207 -1.26 -21.14 -7.89
CA ALA A 207 -1.53 -21.26 -9.32
C ALA A 207 -0.39 -20.69 -10.19
N HIS A 208 0.28 -19.63 -9.73
CA HIS A 208 1.35 -18.96 -10.47
C HIS A 208 2.77 -19.32 -10.00
N GLY A 209 2.90 -20.25 -9.05
CA GLY A 209 4.20 -20.66 -8.51
C GLY A 209 4.90 -19.59 -7.65
N TYR A 210 4.15 -18.62 -7.14
CA TYR A 210 4.67 -17.61 -6.21
C TYR A 210 4.85 -18.20 -4.80
N THR A 211 5.70 -17.56 -4.02
CA THR A 211 5.83 -17.93 -2.60
C THR A 211 4.72 -17.24 -1.80
N TYR A 212 4.05 -17.98 -0.93
CA TYR A 212 3.07 -17.43 0.01
C TYR A 212 3.64 -17.46 1.44
N VAL A 213 3.55 -16.35 2.16
CA VAL A 213 3.92 -16.27 3.58
C VAL A 213 2.67 -15.98 4.42
N ASP A 214 2.44 -16.82 5.43
CA ASP A 214 1.20 -16.85 6.22
C ASP A 214 1.40 -16.22 7.61
N TYR A 215 1.46 -14.89 7.66
CA TYR A 215 1.49 -14.15 8.91
C TYR A 215 0.17 -14.28 9.68
N HIS A 216 -0.96 -14.39 8.98
CA HIS A 216 -2.27 -14.51 9.59
C HIS A 216 -2.32 -15.72 10.55
N ALA A 217 -1.89 -16.90 10.09
CA ALA A 217 -1.87 -18.10 10.93
C ALA A 217 -0.99 -17.94 12.19
N ALA A 218 0.10 -17.16 12.09
CA ALA A 218 1.02 -16.95 13.19
C ALA A 218 0.51 -15.91 14.22
N LEU A 219 -0.22 -14.91 13.75
CA LEU A 219 -0.67 -13.76 14.55
C LEU A 219 -2.10 -13.89 15.09
N ALA A 220 -2.94 -14.71 14.46
CA ALA A 220 -4.38 -14.74 14.75
C ALA A 220 -4.74 -15.50 16.03
N ASP A 221 -5.65 -14.94 16.82
CA ASP A 221 -6.37 -15.68 17.85
C ASP A 221 -7.51 -16.52 17.23
N ALA A 222 -8.24 -17.25 18.07
CA ALA A 222 -9.35 -18.10 17.63
C ALA A 222 -10.54 -17.33 17.03
N ALA A 223 -10.65 -16.03 17.30
CA ALA A 223 -11.72 -15.16 16.80
C ALA A 223 -11.33 -14.43 15.50
N GLY A 224 -10.10 -14.59 15.02
CA GLY A 224 -9.58 -13.91 13.83
C GLY A 224 -9.04 -12.51 14.11
N GLY A 225 -8.85 -12.14 15.38
CA GLY A 225 -8.14 -10.94 15.81
C GLY A 225 -6.66 -11.19 16.07
N MET A 226 -5.91 -10.13 16.40
CA MET A 226 -4.51 -10.27 16.83
C MET A 226 -4.43 -10.92 18.21
N LYS A 227 -3.54 -11.91 18.38
CA LYS A 227 -3.22 -12.47 19.70
C LYS A 227 -2.82 -11.35 20.69
N PRO A 228 -3.15 -11.50 21.99
CA PRO A 228 -2.80 -10.50 23.00
C PRO A 228 -1.32 -10.13 22.99
N GLY A 229 -1.03 -8.83 23.05
CA GLY A 229 0.33 -8.29 23.07
C GLY A 229 1.05 -8.24 21.72
N LEU A 230 0.49 -8.84 20.65
CA LEU A 230 1.10 -8.81 19.32
C LEU A 230 0.72 -7.59 18.49
N ALA A 231 -0.33 -6.84 18.86
CA ALA A 231 -0.70 -5.56 18.25
C ALA A 231 -0.93 -4.47 19.30
N SER A 232 -0.62 -3.22 18.95
CA SER A 232 -0.82 -2.05 19.83
C SER A 232 -2.28 -1.58 19.84
N ASP A 233 -2.98 -1.72 18.72
CA ASP A 233 -4.36 -1.23 18.52
C ASP A 233 -5.30 -2.30 17.95
N GLY A 234 -4.87 -3.56 17.97
CA GLY A 234 -5.59 -4.69 17.36
C GLY A 234 -5.33 -4.89 15.87
N VAL A 235 -4.50 -4.03 15.24
CA VAL A 235 -4.13 -4.12 13.81
C VAL A 235 -2.62 -4.06 13.61
N HIS A 236 -1.96 -3.03 14.16
CA HIS A 236 -0.54 -2.77 13.93
C HIS A 236 0.34 -3.58 14.88
N PRO A 237 1.28 -4.40 14.37
CA PRO A 237 2.11 -5.24 15.21
C PRO A 237 2.98 -4.43 16.20
N THR A 238 3.11 -4.95 17.42
CA THR A 238 4.14 -4.50 18.36
C THR A 238 5.52 -5.06 17.95
N PRO A 239 6.63 -4.67 18.59
CA PRO A 239 7.90 -5.34 18.39
C PRO A 239 7.83 -6.88 18.57
N ALA A 240 6.98 -7.35 19.50
CA ALA A 240 6.73 -8.78 19.68
C ALA A 240 5.98 -9.40 18.49
N GLY A 241 4.99 -8.70 17.93
CA GLY A 241 4.31 -9.12 16.70
C GLY A 241 5.25 -9.21 15.50
N TYR A 242 6.09 -8.19 15.29
CA TYR A 242 7.11 -8.22 14.24
C TYR A 242 8.16 -9.32 14.45
N ALA A 243 8.52 -9.62 15.70
CA ALA A 243 9.42 -10.73 16.00
C ALA A 243 8.84 -12.10 15.58
N VAL A 244 7.51 -12.26 15.61
CA VAL A 244 6.81 -13.45 15.07
C VAL A 244 6.86 -13.47 13.53
N MET A 245 6.68 -12.31 12.89
CA MET A 245 6.66 -12.19 11.42
C MET A 245 8.05 -12.39 10.80
N ARG A 246 9.10 -11.86 11.42
CA ARG A 246 10.48 -11.85 10.90
C ARG A 246 10.98 -13.21 10.41
N PRO A 247 10.96 -14.31 11.20
CA PRO A 247 11.46 -15.60 10.74
C PRO A 247 10.66 -16.14 9.54
N LEU A 248 9.36 -15.88 9.47
CA LEU A 248 8.51 -16.30 8.35
C LEU A 248 8.87 -15.53 7.07
N ALA A 249 9.08 -14.22 7.17
CA ALA A 249 9.54 -13.38 6.06
C ALA A 249 10.89 -13.88 5.50
N LEU A 250 11.86 -14.12 6.40
CA LEU A 250 13.19 -14.59 6.02
C LEU A 250 13.15 -15.99 5.39
N ALA A 251 12.34 -16.90 5.91
CA ALA A 251 12.15 -18.24 5.34
C ALA A 251 11.52 -18.17 3.94
N ALA A 252 10.51 -17.31 3.75
CA ALA A 252 9.91 -17.08 2.44
C ALA A 252 10.93 -16.53 1.44
N ILE A 253 11.71 -15.51 1.84
CA ILE A 253 12.78 -14.94 1.00
C ILE A 253 13.82 -16.00 0.64
N ALA A 254 14.29 -16.79 1.60
CA ALA A 254 15.28 -17.84 1.37
C ALA A 254 14.76 -18.86 0.34
N LYS A 255 13.53 -19.35 0.52
CA LYS A 255 12.84 -20.24 -0.41
C LYS A 255 12.74 -19.63 -1.81
N THR A 256 12.29 -18.38 -1.93
CA THR A 256 12.10 -17.70 -3.21
C THR A 256 13.43 -17.49 -3.95
N LEU A 257 14.47 -17.09 -3.22
CA LEU A 257 15.78 -16.79 -3.80
C LEU A 257 16.67 -18.03 -3.98
N GLY A 258 16.24 -19.22 -3.53
CA GLY A 258 17.02 -20.45 -3.63
C GLY A 258 18.21 -20.50 -2.67
N GLN A 259 18.15 -19.76 -1.57
CA GLN A 259 19.15 -19.77 -0.52
C GLN A 259 18.74 -20.84 0.51
N ARG A 260 19.54 -21.90 0.65
CA ARG A 260 19.34 -22.94 1.68
C ARG A 260 19.86 -22.44 3.03
#